data_AF-A0A833G9H0-F1
#
_entry.id   AF-A0A833G9H0-F1
#
_cell.length_a   1.000
_cell.length_b   1.000
_cell.length_c   1.000
_cell.angle_alpha   90.00
_cell.angle_beta   90.00
_cell.angle_gamma   90.00
#
_symmetry.space_group_name_H-M   'P 1'
#
loop_
_entity.id
_entity.type
_entity.pdbx_description
1 polymer ?
#
loop_
_entity_poly.entity_id
_entity_poly.type
_entity_poly.pdbx_seq_one_letter_code
_entity_poly.pdbx_strand_id
1 'polypeptide(L)'
;MTNNGFPRIAFIGFGEAGQAMAEGLRSEGAAAIAAWDILFPATAGARLQQAANRIGVRIANSAADAVADAGLVIAAVTASAALFAMRTPM
;
A
#
# COMPACT_ATOMS: atom_id res chain seq x y z
N MET A 1 25.94 3.53 -5.37
CA MET A 1 24.49 3.77 -5.40
C MET A 1 24.15 4.61 -4.18
N THR A 2 23.91 5.90 -4.34
CA THR A 2 23.62 6.81 -3.22
C THR A 2 22.19 6.54 -2.73
N ASN A 3 22.05 5.72 -1.68
CA ASN A 3 20.75 5.48 -1.03
C ASN A 3 20.43 6.71 -0.15
N ASN A 4 20.00 7.79 -0.79
CA ASN A 4 19.73 9.07 -0.15
C ASN A 4 18.21 9.35 -0.26
N GLY A 5 17.42 8.95 0.73
CA GLY A 5 15.98 9.22 0.77
C GLY A 5 15.15 8.04 1.28
N PHE A 6 14.10 8.35 2.04
CA PHE A 6 13.18 7.42 2.71
C PHE A 6 12.71 6.22 1.85
N PRO A 7 12.37 5.08 2.47
CA PRO A 7 12.08 3.83 1.76
C PRO A 7 10.92 3.96 0.76
N ARG A 8 10.97 3.14 -0.32
CA ARG A 8 9.81 2.85 -1.18
C ARG A 8 8.96 1.80 -0.47
N ILE A 9 7.72 2.14 -0.16
CA ILE A 9 6.84 1.36 0.73
C ILE A 9 5.66 0.79 -0.05
N ALA A 10 5.35 -0.48 0.19
CA ALA A 10 4.12 -1.11 -0.30
C ALA A 10 3.18 -1.42 0.87
N PHE A 11 1.90 -1.12 0.69
CA PHE A 11 0.83 -1.57 1.57
C PHE A 11 0.04 -2.70 0.93
N ILE A 12 -0.14 -3.79 1.68
CA ILE A 12 -1.13 -4.82 1.37
C ILE A 12 -2.27 -4.67 2.37
N GLY A 13 -3.44 -4.30 1.88
CA GLY A 13 -4.54 -3.74 2.68
C GLY A 13 -4.46 -2.21 2.74
N PHE A 14 -5.54 -1.52 2.38
CA PHE A 14 -5.63 -0.06 2.34
C PHE A 14 -6.93 0.47 2.98
N GLY A 15 -7.35 -0.18 4.06
CA GLY A 15 -8.36 0.34 4.99
C GLY A 15 -7.84 1.50 5.83
N GLU A 16 -8.60 1.90 6.86
CA GLU A 16 -8.32 3.08 7.70
C GLU A 16 -6.90 3.09 8.28
N ALA A 17 -6.40 1.96 8.81
CA ALA A 17 -5.05 1.88 9.36
C ALA A 17 -3.96 2.06 8.28
N GLY A 18 -4.15 1.46 7.09
CA GLY A 18 -3.24 1.61 5.97
C GLY A 18 -3.19 3.06 5.47
N GLN A 19 -4.33 3.73 5.42
CA GLN A 19 -4.45 5.14 5.03
C GLN A 19 -3.76 6.06 6.04
N ALA A 20 -4.02 5.89 7.35
CA ALA A 20 -3.39 6.70 8.40
C ALA A 20 -1.87 6.56 8.42
N MET A 21 -1.36 5.34 8.27
CA MET A 21 0.09 5.09 8.17
C MET A 21 0.67 5.71 6.89
N ALA A 22 0.01 5.55 5.74
CA ALA A 22 0.48 6.12 4.48
C ALA A 22 0.53 7.65 4.50
N GLU A 23 -0.46 8.31 5.13
CA GLU A 23 -0.50 9.77 5.29
C GLU A 23 0.68 10.26 6.16
N GLY A 24 0.93 9.60 7.29
CA GLY A 24 2.09 9.91 8.14
C GLY A 24 3.41 9.70 7.40
N LEU A 25 3.60 8.54 6.77
CA LEU A 25 4.84 8.22 6.03
C LEU A 25 5.07 9.16 4.84
N ARG A 26 4.02 9.59 4.14
CA ARG A 26 4.14 10.61 3.09
C ARG A 26 4.57 11.95 3.67
N SER A 27 4.01 12.35 4.80
CA SER A 27 4.36 13.61 5.48
C SER A 27 5.81 13.63 5.95
N GLU A 28 6.35 12.47 6.36
CA GLU A 28 7.78 12.30 6.72
C GLU A 28 8.71 12.17 5.49
N GLY A 29 8.18 12.22 4.27
CA GLY A 29 9.00 12.25 3.05
C GLY A 29 9.29 10.91 2.41
N ALA A 30 8.47 9.87 2.65
CA ALA A 30 8.55 8.60 1.93
C ALA A 30 8.61 8.81 0.40
N ALA A 31 9.65 8.28 -0.25
CA ALA A 31 9.94 8.54 -1.66
C ALA A 31 8.80 8.06 -2.57
N ALA A 32 8.29 6.85 -2.32
CA ALA A 32 7.16 6.29 -3.03
C ALA A 32 6.33 5.40 -2.12
N ILE A 33 5.01 5.50 -2.23
CA ILE A 33 4.09 4.57 -1.60
C ILE A 33 3.17 3.97 -2.67
N ALA A 34 3.10 2.66 -2.71
CA ALA A 34 2.11 1.90 -3.48
C ALA A 34 1.21 1.11 -2.53
N ALA A 35 -0.01 0.84 -2.93
CA ALA A 35 -0.93 0.01 -2.17
C ALA A 35 -1.68 -0.97 -3.07
N TRP A 36 -2.05 -2.11 -2.49
CA TRP A 36 -3.07 -3.01 -3.01
C TRP A 36 -4.11 -3.28 -1.94
N ASP A 37 -5.38 -3.22 -2.31
CA ASP A 37 -6.50 -3.68 -1.50
C ASP A 37 -7.44 -4.51 -2.40
N ILE A 38 -8.01 -5.58 -1.87
CA ILE A 38 -8.92 -6.45 -2.60
C ILE A 38 -10.17 -5.70 -3.11
N LEU A 39 -10.52 -4.58 -2.48
CA LEU A 39 -11.64 -3.75 -2.87
C LEU A 39 -11.31 -2.78 -4.01
N PHE A 40 -10.04 -2.51 -4.32
CA PHE A 40 -9.66 -1.58 -5.39
C PHE A 40 -10.33 -1.85 -6.74
N PRO A 41 -10.40 -3.08 -7.26
CA PRO A 41 -11.09 -3.33 -8.53
C PRO A 41 -12.62 -3.26 -8.43
N ALA A 42 -13.19 -3.20 -7.22
CA ALA A 42 -14.63 -3.21 -7.00
C ALA A 42 -15.19 -1.79 -6.78
N THR A 43 -16.47 -1.59 -7.11
CA THR A 43 -17.17 -0.32 -6.85
C THR A 43 -17.12 0.08 -5.37
N ALA A 44 -17.14 -0.90 -4.46
CA ALA A 44 -17.01 -0.68 -3.02
C ALA A 44 -15.67 -0.04 -2.62
N GLY A 45 -14.63 -0.18 -3.45
CA GLY A 45 -13.31 0.42 -3.23
C GLY A 45 -13.19 1.88 -3.65
N ALA A 46 -14.23 2.51 -4.21
CA ALA A 46 -14.15 3.89 -4.70
C ALA A 46 -13.64 4.88 -3.63
N ARG A 47 -14.08 4.72 -2.37
CA ARG A 47 -13.60 5.54 -1.24
C ARG A 47 -12.10 5.33 -0.96
N LEU A 48 -11.63 4.09 -1.03
CA LEU A 48 -10.23 3.75 -0.77
C LEU A 48 -9.33 4.30 -1.90
N GLN A 49 -9.79 4.22 -3.15
CA GLN A 49 -9.10 4.82 -4.30
C GLN A 49 -9.02 6.36 -4.16
N GLN A 50 -10.11 7.02 -3.74
CA GLN A 50 -10.10 8.47 -3.48
C GLN A 50 -9.10 8.85 -2.38
N ALA A 51 -9.05 8.09 -1.28
CA ALA A 51 -8.08 8.29 -0.22
C ALA A 51 -6.64 8.10 -0.71
N ALA A 52 -6.38 7.04 -1.49
CA ALA A 52 -5.07 6.79 -2.08
C ALA A 52 -4.63 7.96 -2.96
N ASN A 53 -5.50 8.43 -3.84
CA ASN A 53 -5.22 9.58 -4.71
C ASN A 53 -4.95 10.86 -3.90
N ARG A 54 -5.73 11.13 -2.86
CA ARG A 54 -5.54 12.28 -1.97
C ARG A 54 -4.18 12.24 -1.25
N ILE A 55 -3.76 11.07 -0.78
CA ILE A 55 -2.49 10.88 -0.05
C ILE A 55 -1.29 10.84 -1.04
N GLY A 56 -1.55 10.63 -2.33
CA GLY A 56 -0.49 10.40 -3.33
C GLY A 56 0.08 8.98 -3.27
N VAL A 57 -0.74 8.00 -2.90
CA VAL A 57 -0.41 6.57 -2.95
C VAL A 57 -0.78 6.01 -4.32
N ARG A 58 0.15 5.27 -4.94
CA ARG A 58 -0.12 4.57 -6.20
C ARG A 58 -1.04 3.38 -5.94
N ILE A 59 -2.19 3.35 -6.61
CA ILE A 59 -3.09 2.20 -6.64
C ILE A 59 -2.46 1.14 -7.56
N ALA A 60 -2.06 0.01 -7.00
CA ALA A 60 -1.52 -1.11 -7.76
C ALA A 60 -2.64 -1.97 -8.37
N ASN A 61 -2.30 -2.73 -9.41
CA ASN A 61 -3.21 -3.66 -10.10
C ASN A 61 -3.30 -5.03 -9.42
N SER A 62 -2.34 -5.34 -8.54
CA SER A 62 -2.29 -6.57 -7.74
C SER A 62 -1.34 -6.39 -6.55
N ALA A 63 -1.33 -7.35 -5.62
CA ALA A 63 -0.34 -7.38 -4.55
C ALA A 63 1.10 -7.46 -5.09
N ALA A 64 1.34 -8.27 -6.13
CA ALA A 64 2.65 -8.40 -6.77
C ALA A 64 3.13 -7.07 -7.39
N ASP A 65 2.23 -6.33 -8.05
CA ASP A 65 2.51 -4.98 -8.59
C ASP A 65 2.82 -3.97 -7.46
N ALA A 66 2.13 -4.07 -6.32
CA ALA A 66 2.40 -3.17 -5.19
C ALA A 66 3.84 -3.36 -4.65
N VAL A 67 4.30 -4.60 -4.54
CA VAL A 67 5.58 -4.94 -3.88
C VAL A 67 6.78 -4.99 -4.83
N ALA A 68 6.57 -4.96 -6.16
CA ALA A 68 7.61 -5.19 -7.18
C ALA A 68 8.91 -4.40 -6.95
N ASP A 69 8.81 -3.14 -6.53
CA ASP A 69 9.97 -2.29 -6.23
C ASP A 69 10.06 -1.83 -4.76
N ALA A 70 9.30 -2.46 -3.89
CA ALA A 70 9.21 -2.03 -2.50
C ALA A 70 10.43 -2.51 -1.71
N GLY A 71 11.08 -1.60 -1.00
CA GLY A 71 12.10 -1.94 0.00
C GLY A 71 11.49 -2.31 1.36
N LEU A 72 10.22 -1.96 1.58
CA LEU A 72 9.44 -2.27 2.78
C LEU A 72 8.01 -2.61 2.39
N VAL A 73 7.48 -3.73 2.91
CA VAL A 73 6.09 -4.14 2.74
C VAL A 73 5.37 -4.13 4.09
N ILE A 74 4.23 -3.45 4.17
CA ILE A 74 3.38 -3.37 5.35
C ILE A 74 2.06 -4.08 5.04
N ALA A 75 1.74 -5.14 5.76
CA ALA A 75 0.41 -5.74 5.73
C ALA A 75 -0.51 -5.05 6.73
N ALA A 76 -1.36 -4.15 6.23
CA ALA A 76 -2.39 -3.45 6.99
C ALA A 76 -3.77 -4.11 6.80
N VAL A 77 -3.81 -5.44 6.97
CA VAL A 77 -5.03 -6.26 6.87
C VAL A 77 -5.47 -6.74 8.26
N THR A 78 -6.67 -7.32 8.34
CA THR A 78 -7.10 -8.02 9.56
C THR A 78 -6.18 -9.20 9.86
N ALA A 79 -6.01 -9.54 11.14
CA ALA A 79 -5.14 -10.64 11.55
C ALA A 79 -5.51 -11.98 10.86
N SER A 80 -6.81 -12.23 10.67
CA SER A 80 -7.31 -13.42 9.97
C SER A 80 -6.95 -13.47 8.48
N ALA A 81 -6.74 -12.33 7.83
CA ALA A 81 -6.40 -12.23 6.42
C ALA A 81 -4.88 -12.19 6.15
N ALA A 82 -4.04 -12.03 7.19
CA ALA A 82 -2.60 -11.80 7.04
C ALA A 82 -1.88 -12.90 6.26
N LEU A 83 -2.12 -14.18 6.60
CA LEU A 83 -1.51 -15.31 5.89
C LEU A 83 -1.95 -15.39 4.43
N PHE A 84 -3.22 -15.08 4.14
CA PHE A 84 -3.72 -15.09 2.78
C PHE A 84 -3.09 -13.96 1.95
N ALA A 85 -3.05 -12.75 2.50
CA ALA A 85 -2.46 -11.58 1.87
C ALA A 85 -0.98 -11.78 1.50
N MET A 86 -0.21 -12.47 2.35
CA MET A 86 1.22 -12.70 2.14
C MET A 86 1.54 -13.95 1.31
N ARG A 87 0.59 -14.87 1.11
CA ARG A 87 0.79 -16.11 0.32
C ARG A 87 0.55 -15.90 -1.18
N THR A 88 0.43 -14.67 -1.64
CA THR A 88 0.26 -14.37 -3.07
C THR A 88 1.52 -14.83 -3.83
N PRO A 89 1.41 -15.70 -4.85
CA PRO A 89 2.56 -16.06 -5.67
C PRO A 89 3.06 -14.79 -6.36
N MET A 90 4.29 -14.39 -6.03
CA MET A 90 5.02 -13.30 -6.68
C MET A 90 5.41 -13.68 -8.10
#